data_AF-A0A8D8TE30-F1
#
_entry.id   AF-A0A8D8TE30-F1
#
_cell.length_a   1.000
_cell.length_b   1.000
_cell.length_c   1.000
_cell.angle_alpha   90.00
_cell.angle_beta   90.00
_cell.angle_gamma   90.00
#
_symmetry.space_group_name_H-M   'P 1'
#
loop_
_entity.id
_entity.type
_entity.pdbx_description
1 polymer ?
#
loop_
_entity_poly.entity_id
_entity_poly.type
_entity_poly.pdbx_seq_one_letter_code
_entity_poly.pdbx_strand_id
1 'polypeptide(L)'
;MLSIQPGQHGSTFGGNPLACKVATAALQVLEEEHLADNATRMGDLLRKELRGLPEDIILQVRGKGLLNAVVVAPGEIAPLAFKNWSYVYRTLEHRSLFILSTSVAESGLWRRTDESHYAHR
;
A
#
# COMPACT_ATOMS: atom_id res chain seq x y z
N MET A 1 5.03 -35.88 8.61
CA MET A 1 5.50 -34.63 9.22
C MET A 1 6.67 -34.13 8.41
N LEU A 2 6.56 -32.98 7.74
CA LEU A 2 7.66 -32.42 6.95
C LEU A 2 8.69 -31.80 7.91
N SER A 3 9.64 -32.61 8.38
CA SER A 3 10.74 -32.13 9.22
C SER A 3 11.89 -31.69 8.32
N ILE A 4 12.28 -30.42 8.44
CA ILE A 4 13.51 -29.88 7.83
C ILE A 4 14.70 -30.66 8.40
N GLN A 5 15.54 -31.21 7.52
CA GLN A 5 16.78 -31.89 7.87
C GLN A 5 17.97 -30.91 7.85
N PRO A 6 19.09 -31.21 8.53
CA PRO A 6 20.30 -30.40 8.45
C PRO A 6 20.70 -30.11 6.99
N GLY A 7 20.94 -28.83 6.68
CA GLY A 7 21.28 -28.37 5.34
C GLY A 7 20.10 -28.07 4.39
N GLN A 8 18.85 -28.39 4.77
CA GLN A 8 17.67 -28.14 3.90
C GLN A 8 17.09 -26.73 3.99
N HIS A 9 17.59 -25.89 4.90
CA HIS A 9 17.13 -24.51 5.08
C HIS A 9 18.33 -23.58 5.30
N GLY A 10 19.24 -23.59 4.32
CA GLY A 10 20.38 -22.68 4.25
C GLY A 10 20.20 -21.66 3.12
N SER A 11 20.88 -20.53 3.23
CA SER A 11 21.00 -19.54 2.17
C SER A 11 22.42 -19.01 2.14
N THR A 12 22.99 -18.82 0.96
CA THR A 12 24.34 -18.28 0.79
C THR A 12 24.48 -16.87 1.36
N PHE A 13 23.42 -16.05 1.26
CA PHE A 13 23.41 -14.66 1.71
C PHE A 13 22.47 -14.41 2.90
N GLY A 14 21.72 -15.42 3.32
CA GLY A 14 20.81 -15.33 4.46
C GLY A 14 21.59 -15.18 5.76
N GLY A 15 21.14 -14.25 6.61
CA GLY A 15 21.79 -14.00 7.90
C GLY A 15 23.21 -13.41 7.78
N ASN A 16 23.50 -12.67 6.71
CA ASN A 16 24.81 -12.02 6.59
C ASN A 16 25.05 -11.06 7.78
N PRO A 17 26.28 -10.96 8.31
CA PRO A 17 26.55 -10.20 9.54
C PRO A 17 26.17 -8.72 9.47
N LEU A 18 26.30 -8.09 8.30
CA LEU A 18 25.94 -6.68 8.12
C LEU A 18 24.42 -6.49 8.23
N ALA A 19 23.63 -7.29 7.52
CA ALA A 19 22.17 -7.26 7.59
C ALA A 19 21.67 -7.59 9.00
N CYS A 20 22.31 -8.53 9.71
CA CYS A 20 21.99 -8.80 11.11
C CYS A 20 22.19 -7.58 11.99
N LYS A 21 23.31 -6.85 11.85
CA LYS A 21 23.56 -5.62 12.61
C LYS A 21 22.57 -4.51 12.28
N VAL A 22 22.23 -4.32 11.00
CA VAL A 22 21.20 -3.36 10.57
C VAL A 22 19.83 -3.73 11.13
N ALA A 23 19.45 -5.01 11.08
CA ALA A 23 18.18 -5.48 11.62
C ALA A 23 18.10 -5.26 13.14
N THR A 24 19.18 -5.51 13.88
CA THR A 24 19.23 -5.22 15.33
C THR A 24 19.02 -3.72 15.59
N ALA A 25 19.71 -2.84 14.87
CA ALA A 25 19.53 -1.39 15.03
C ALA A 25 18.10 -0.95 14.68
N ALA A 26 17.51 -1.48 13.61
CA ALA A 26 16.14 -1.19 13.23
C ALA A 26 15.11 -1.64 14.29
N LEU A 27 15.33 -2.81 14.91
CA LEU A 27 14.49 -3.29 16.01
C LEU A 27 14.62 -2.43 17.27
N GLN A 28 15.82 -1.97 17.61
CA GLN A 28 16.02 -1.04 18.72
C GLN A 28 15.24 0.26 18.52
N VAL A 29 15.30 0.85 17.32
CA VAL A 29 14.51 2.05 17.00
C VAL A 29 13.00 1.80 17.09
N LEU A 30 12.52 0.65 16.60
CA LEU A 30 11.10 0.28 16.68
C LEU A 30 10.60 0.25 18.14
N GLU A 31 11.42 -0.25 19.06
CA GLU A 31 11.11 -0.33 20.49
C GLU A 31 11.28 1.02 21.21
N GLU A 32 12.44 1.66 21.07
CA GLU A 32 12.81 2.90 21.77
C GLU A 32 11.92 4.09 21.38
N GLU A 33 11.52 4.18 20.11
CA GLU A 33 10.64 5.24 19.62
C GLU A 33 9.14 4.87 19.68
N HIS A 34 8.79 3.70 20.26
CA HIS A 34 7.42 3.23 20.38
C HIS A 34 6.64 3.25 19.04
N LEU A 35 7.30 2.81 17.96
CA LEU A 35 6.77 3.00 16.60
C LEU A 35 5.48 2.22 16.34
N ALA A 36 5.25 1.10 17.03
CA ALA A 36 3.99 0.34 16.92
C ALA A 36 2.77 1.12 17.47
N ASP A 37 2.94 1.78 18.62
CA ASP A 37 1.89 2.61 19.23
C ASP A 37 1.66 3.86 18.40
N ASN A 38 2.74 4.50 17.94
CA ASN A 38 2.67 5.63 17.03
C ASN A 38 1.93 5.26 15.72
N ALA A 39 2.26 4.11 15.13
CA ALA A 39 1.60 3.63 13.92
C ALA A 39 0.09 3.38 14.14
N THR A 40 -0.30 2.89 15.32
CA THR A 40 -1.71 2.73 15.70
C THR A 40 -2.41 4.08 15.77
N ARG A 41 -1.86 5.02 16.55
CA ARG A 41 -2.40 6.38 16.74
C ARG A 41 -2.54 7.13 15.42
N MET A 42 -1.49 7.13 14.60
CA MET A 42 -1.48 7.82 13.30
C MET A 42 -2.40 7.13 12.29
N GLY A 43 -2.49 5.79 12.33
CA GLY A 43 -3.42 5.02 11.52
C GLY A 43 -4.88 5.35 11.82
N ASP A 44 -5.24 5.45 13.10
CA ASP A 44 -6.60 5.82 13.52
C ASP A 44 -6.96 7.24 13.09
N LEU A 45 -6.03 8.19 13.25
CA LEU A 45 -6.19 9.55 12.76
C LEU A 45 -6.42 9.56 11.24
N LEU A 46 -5.56 8.91 10.47
CA LEU A 46 -5.67 8.85 9.01
C LEU A 46 -7.02 8.26 8.57
N ARG A 47 -7.41 7.12 9.14
CA ARG A 47 -8.69 6.48 8.78
C ARG A 47 -9.89 7.32 9.21
N LYS A 48 -9.81 8.05 10.32
CA LYS A 48 -10.86 8.98 10.76
C LYS A 48 -11.06 10.10 9.74
N GLU A 49 -9.97 10.77 9.34
CA GLU A 49 -10.04 11.87 8.36
C GLU A 49 -10.54 11.38 6.99
N LEU A 50 -10.09 10.21 6.53
CA LEU A 50 -10.52 9.62 5.26
C LEU A 50 -12.01 9.24 5.25
N ARG A 51 -12.56 8.78 6.39
CA ARG A 51 -14.00 8.49 6.51
C ARG A 51 -14.87 9.75 6.55
N GLY A 52 -14.28 10.91 6.80
CA GLY A 52 -14.98 12.19 6.70
C GLY A 52 -15.15 12.68 5.27
N LEU A 53 -14.55 12.01 4.28
CA LEU A 53 -14.69 12.35 2.88
C LEU A 53 -16.04 11.86 2.32
N PRO A 54 -16.58 12.51 1.29
CA PRO A 54 -17.86 12.12 0.68
C PRO A 54 -17.88 10.68 0.16
N GLU A 55 -19.02 9.99 0.35
CA GLU A 55 -19.22 8.58 -0.04
C GLU A 55 -19.19 8.36 -1.57
N ASP A 56 -19.49 9.39 -2.35
CA ASP A 56 -19.36 9.41 -3.82
C ASP A 56 -17.90 9.50 -4.29
N ILE A 57 -16.95 9.68 -3.37
CA ILE A 57 -15.51 9.67 -3.62
C ILE A 57 -14.86 8.44 -2.96
N ILE A 58 -15.14 8.20 -1.68
CA ILE A 58 -14.56 7.09 -0.90
C ILE A 58 -15.64 6.11 -0.48
N LEU A 59 -15.65 4.92 -1.10
CA LEU A 59 -16.59 3.84 -0.79
C LEU A 59 -16.22 3.09 0.49
N GLN A 60 -14.92 2.95 0.76
CA GLN A 60 -14.47 2.15 1.89
C GLN A 60 -13.09 2.59 2.37
N VAL A 61 -12.89 2.57 3.70
CA VAL A 61 -11.60 2.79 4.35
C VAL A 61 -11.29 1.61 5.27
N ARG A 62 -10.18 0.92 5.03
CA ARG A 62 -9.73 -0.24 5.82
C ARG A 62 -8.23 -0.23 6.08
N GLY A 63 -7.77 -0.92 7.11
CA GLY A 63 -6.35 -1.01 7.43
C GLY A 63 -6.06 -1.32 8.90
N LYS A 64 -4.78 -1.46 9.23
CA LYS A 64 -4.26 -1.61 10.60
C LYS A 64 -2.94 -0.87 10.74
N GLY A 65 -2.77 -0.12 11.82
CA GLY A 65 -1.62 0.79 11.97
C GLY A 65 -1.52 1.73 10.76
N LEU A 66 -0.32 1.90 10.22
CA LEU A 66 -0.06 2.70 9.01
C LEU A 66 -0.28 1.95 7.69
N LEU A 67 -0.58 0.65 7.72
CA LEU A 67 -0.97 -0.09 6.52
C LEU A 67 -2.47 0.12 6.26
N ASN A 68 -2.77 1.10 5.40
CA ASN A 68 -4.13 1.53 5.08
C ASN A 68 -4.45 1.44 3.60
N ALA A 69 -5.72 1.22 3.29
CA ALA A 69 -6.24 1.17 1.94
C ALA A 69 -7.60 1.87 1.88
N VAL A 70 -7.87 2.51 0.74
CA VAL A 70 -9.15 3.11 0.42
C VAL A 70 -9.69 2.54 -0.89
N VAL A 71 -11.00 2.34 -0.95
CA VAL A 71 -11.71 2.03 -2.19
C VAL A 71 -12.35 3.32 -2.66
N VAL A 72 -11.96 3.76 -3.86
CA VAL A 72 -12.47 4.99 -4.48
C VAL A 72 -13.66 4.64 -5.36
N ALA A 73 -14.70 5.49 -5.34
CA ALA A 73 -15.89 5.26 -6.14
C ALA A 73 -15.56 5.29 -7.65
N PRO A 74 -16.13 4.37 -8.45
CA PRO A 74 -16.11 4.51 -9.89
C PRO A 74 -16.93 5.74 -10.27
N GLY A 75 -16.36 6.67 -11.04
CA GLY A 75 -17.13 7.80 -11.56
C GLY A 75 -18.29 7.32 -12.45
N GLU A 76 -19.37 8.11 -12.58
CA GLU A 76 -20.61 7.79 -13.31
C GLU A 76 -20.45 7.34 -14.78
N ILE A 77 -19.23 7.33 -15.33
CA ILE A 77 -18.94 6.89 -16.69
C ILE A 77 -18.12 5.59 -16.62
N ALA A 78 -18.84 4.47 -16.71
CA ALA A 78 -18.37 3.11 -16.46
C ALA A 78 -17.19 2.56 -17.33
N PRO A 79 -16.66 3.22 -18.38
CA PRO A 79 -15.36 2.83 -18.96
C PRO A 79 -14.14 3.56 -18.35
N LEU A 80 -14.31 4.47 -17.39
CA LEU A 80 -13.29 5.48 -17.01
C LEU A 80 -12.85 5.41 -15.53
N ALA A 81 -12.68 4.23 -14.96
CA ALA A 81 -12.03 4.04 -13.64
C ALA A 81 -10.64 4.72 -13.55
N PHE A 82 -9.97 4.97 -14.68
CA PHE A 82 -8.70 5.70 -14.76
C PHE A 82 -8.80 7.21 -14.45
N LYS A 83 -9.95 7.87 -14.70
CA LYS A 83 -10.05 9.34 -14.60
C LYS A 83 -9.96 9.81 -13.15
N ASN A 84 -10.63 9.12 -12.22
CA ASN A 84 -10.59 9.43 -10.79
C ASN A 84 -9.19 9.19 -10.21
N TRP A 85 -8.52 8.12 -10.64
CA TRP A 85 -7.18 7.79 -10.17
C TRP A 85 -6.13 8.81 -10.64
N SER A 86 -6.24 9.33 -11.87
CA SER A 86 -5.38 10.41 -12.35
C SER A 86 -5.55 11.72 -11.58
N TYR A 87 -6.77 12.05 -11.14
CA TYR A 87 -7.02 13.24 -10.33
C TYR A 87 -6.43 13.09 -8.92
N VAL A 88 -6.61 11.91 -8.30
CA VAL A 88 -6.01 11.57 -7.00
C VAL A 88 -4.48 11.66 -7.10
N TYR A 89 -3.84 11.02 -8.07
CA TYR A 89 -2.38 11.10 -8.22
C TYR A 89 -1.88 12.52 -8.46
N ARG A 90 -2.47 13.24 -9.41
CA ARG A 90 -2.00 14.59 -9.75
C ARG A 90 -2.16 15.56 -8.58
N THR A 91 -3.27 15.47 -7.84
CA THR A 91 -3.50 16.31 -6.64
C THR A 91 -2.47 16.04 -5.54
N LEU A 92 -2.01 14.80 -5.44
CA LEU A 92 -1.12 14.35 -4.37
C LEU A 92 0.37 14.48 -4.73
N GLU A 93 0.73 14.32 -6.00
CA GLU A 93 2.08 14.62 -6.52
C GLU A 93 2.44 16.09 -6.30
N HIS A 94 1.49 17.01 -6.54
CA HIS A 94 1.69 18.43 -6.26
C HIS A 94 1.88 18.75 -4.76
N ARG A 95 1.57 17.80 -3.87
CA ARG A 95 1.74 17.91 -2.41
C ARG A 95 2.90 17.05 -1.88
N SER A 96 3.79 16.58 -2.75
CA SER A 96 4.93 15.71 -2.41
C SER A 96 4.52 14.41 -1.71
N LEU A 97 3.31 13.92 -1.96
CA LEU A 97 2.80 12.68 -1.39
C LEU A 97 2.95 11.54 -2.41
N PHE A 98 3.62 10.46 -2.01
CA PHE A 98 3.75 9.24 -2.83
C PHE A 98 2.72 8.20 -2.40
N ILE A 99 1.94 7.67 -3.36
CA ILE A 99 0.92 6.64 -3.12
C ILE A 99 1.16 5.43 -4.01
N LEU A 100 0.99 4.25 -3.43
CA LEU A 100 0.96 2.98 -4.16
C LEU A 100 -0.50 2.61 -4.46
N SER A 101 -0.79 2.28 -5.72
CA SER A 101 -2.06 1.66 -6.11
C SER A 101 -1.93 0.16 -6.21
N THR A 102 -2.94 -0.56 -5.74
CA THR A 102 -3.15 -1.97 -6.06
C THR A 102 -4.62 -2.13 -6.46
N SER A 103 -4.90 -2.89 -7.52
CA SER A 103 -6.29 -3.26 -7.84
C SER A 103 -6.59 -4.63 -7.21
N VAL A 104 -7.75 -4.74 -6.58
CA VAL A 104 -8.33 -6.03 -6.21
C VAL A 104 -9.35 -6.35 -7.31
N ALA A 105 -9.00 -7.27 -8.21
CA ALA A 105 -9.94 -7.77 -9.20
C ALA A 105 -10.92 -8.73 -8.49
N GLU A 106 -12.05 -8.21 -7.98
CA GLU A 106 -13.11 -9.08 -7.43
C GLU A 106 -14.01 -9.70 -8.51
N SER A 107 -13.76 -9.41 -9.79
CA SER A 107 -14.42 -10.08 -10.91
C SER A 107 -13.41 -10.26 -12.04
N GLY A 108 -13.26 -11.48 -12.57
CA GLY A 108 -12.31 -11.88 -13.62
C GLY A 108 -12.48 -11.21 -14.99
N LEU A 109 -12.81 -9.91 -15.06
CA LEU A 109 -12.81 -9.08 -16.25
C LEU A 109 -11.56 -8.18 -16.27
N TRP A 110 -10.41 -8.77 -16.53
CA TRP A 110 -9.31 -8.02 -17.16
C TRP A 110 -9.64 -7.90 -18.66
N ARG A 111 -10.36 -6.84 -19.06
CA ARG A 111 -10.26 -6.40 -20.45
C ARG A 111 -8.96 -5.59 -20.57
N ARG A 112 -8.03 -6.10 -21.37
CA ARG A 112 -6.85 -5.35 -21.85
C ARG A 112 -7.28 -3.93 -22.23
N THR A 113 -6.93 -2.95 -21.42
CA THR A 113 -6.90 -1.56 -21.88
C THR A 113 -5.67 -1.43 -22.74
N ASP A 114 -5.90 -1.16 -24.01
CA ASP A 114 -4.91 -0.98 -25.06
C ASP A 114 -3.82 0.03 -24.62
N GLU A 115 -2.55 -0.37 -24.75
CA GLU A 115 -1.37 0.42 -24.36
C GLU A 115 -1.16 1.68 -25.23
N SER A 116 -2.06 1.92 -26.17
CA SER A 116 -2.00 3.02 -27.15
C SER A 116 -2.11 4.43 -26.54
N HIS A 117 -2.52 4.57 -25.27
CA HIS A 117 -2.60 5.90 -24.61
C HIS A 117 -1.28 6.42 -24.02
N TYR A 118 -0.22 5.62 -23.93
CA TYR A 118 1.10 6.08 -23.47
C TYR A 118 2.04 6.53 -24.60
N ALA A 119 1.65 6.35 -25.87
CA ALA A 119 2.54 6.52 -27.02
C ALA A 119 2.44 7.86 -27.76
N HIS A 120 1.82 8.90 -27.17
CA HIS A 120 1.83 10.25 -27.74
C HIS A 120 2.32 11.29 -26.72
N ARG A 121 3.64 11.31 -26.55
CA ARG A 121 4.42 12.54 -26.40
C ARG A 121 5.36 12.65 -27.60
#